data_AF-A0A067T745-F1
#
_entry.id   AF-A0A067T745-F1
#
_cell.length_a   1.000
_cell.length_b   1.000
_cell.length_c   1.000
_cell.angle_alpha   90.00
_cell.angle_beta   90.00
_cell.angle_gamma   90.00
#
_symmetry.space_group_name_H-M   'P 1'
#
loop_
_entity.id
_entity.type
_entity.pdbx_description
1 polymer ?
#
loop_
_entity_poly.entity_id
_entity_poly.type
_entity_poly.pdbx_seq_one_letter_code
_entity_poly.pdbx_strand_id
1 'polypeptide(L)'
;MAIFSRRRVVNVLRILWVLIILWYELGSFSSSASDCNWPDSILYPVSVPIRPSHVLLVADPQIVDRYSYPSRGAFLSYLTRVLVDLNLRKNWRVALQKRPDVVVFLGDMMDNGRSVMPEEEYEAYYRRFSDIFRIDKDIPRYFIPGNHDIGLGKSLKFSPDARHRYSAHFGYPNQEISVANHSLILFDAPSYADEDSQRHGQRKSFEKWVPIRYGALDFMKKFSSTTFAHPFSEEKHTDPVILFSHIPLYRSDGRGCGPLREKGTLRPGVGHGYQNTLEKRSSQRLLEFFKPVAIFSGDDHDYCEYTHQLALPRGSPQLIHEITVKTISMVMNVRRPGFQLLSLAPADLRQDGKPTYSDTPCLLPDQLGIYLNVYIPLLAISLLIVFASNIKQGPRPSHYKNLSNGTQISLVSGAHADIEETELGLYSIPPPVSIGTSSKTSRAQGWFVLQTERRGLKAEHPSLLEWFDRIKDALSSFWPGSSRLVARRRSWLWIYALDIRDVAIFPLCTFVMITWWVVAH
;
A
#
# COMPACT_ATOMS: atom_id res chain seq x y z
N MET A 1 -29.63 -5.69 -36.19
CA MET A 1 -28.72 -4.97 -35.28
C MET A 1 -27.50 -4.48 -36.04
N ALA A 2 -27.11 -3.22 -35.90
CA ALA A 2 -26.00 -2.64 -36.66
C ALA A 2 -24.66 -3.28 -36.29
N ILE A 3 -23.91 -3.73 -37.29
CA ILE A 3 -22.60 -4.36 -37.11
C ILE A 3 -21.56 -3.25 -36.89
N PHE A 4 -21.13 -3.05 -35.65
CA PHE A 4 -19.98 -2.19 -35.37
C PHE A 4 -18.74 -2.75 -36.08
N SER A 5 -18.02 -1.92 -36.82
CA SER A 5 -16.78 -2.35 -37.47
C SER A 5 -15.74 -2.76 -36.42
N ARG A 6 -14.88 -3.73 -36.76
CA ARG A 6 -13.83 -4.24 -35.87
C ARG A 6 -13.02 -3.12 -35.17
N ARG A 7 -12.66 -2.08 -35.93
CA ARG A 7 -11.95 -0.88 -35.41
C ARG A 7 -12.77 -0.10 -34.37
N ARG A 8 -14.09 0.04 -34.54
CA ARG A 8 -14.97 0.68 -33.54
C ARG A 8 -15.01 -0.15 -32.25
N VAL A 9 -15.14 -1.48 -32.36
CA VAL A 9 -15.13 -2.39 -31.20
C VAL A 9 -13.83 -2.26 -30.40
N VAL A 10 -12.67 -2.34 -31.06
CA VAL A 10 -11.35 -2.18 -30.42
C VAL A 10 -11.22 -0.81 -29.73
N ASN A 11 -11.60 0.28 -30.41
CA ASN A 11 -11.49 1.62 -29.82
C ASN A 11 -12.46 1.85 -28.64
N VAL A 12 -13.69 1.32 -28.71
CA VAL A 12 -14.65 1.42 -27.59
C VAL A 12 -14.14 0.65 -26.37
N LEU A 13 -13.68 -0.59 -26.55
CA LEU A 13 -13.10 -1.37 -25.45
C LEU A 13 -11.87 -0.69 -24.86
N ARG A 14 -10.98 -0.14 -25.71
CA ARG A 14 -9.80 0.61 -25.27
C ARG A 14 -10.18 1.81 -24.38
N ILE A 15 -11.13 2.64 -24.82
CA ILE A 15 -11.59 3.82 -24.05
C ILE A 15 -12.25 3.37 -22.74
N LEU A 16 -13.13 2.36 -22.80
CA LEU A 16 -13.81 1.80 -21.62
C LEU A 16 -12.80 1.33 -20.57
N TRP A 17 -11.78 0.57 -20.97
CA TRP A 17 -10.72 0.10 -20.07
C TRP A 17 -9.90 1.24 -19.46
N VAL A 18 -9.53 2.25 -20.25
CA VAL A 18 -8.80 3.42 -19.74
C VAL A 18 -9.63 4.16 -18.69
N LEU A 19 -10.92 4.40 -18.93
CA LEU A 19 -11.82 5.04 -17.97
C LEU A 19 -12.02 4.20 -16.70
N ILE A 20 -12.19 2.88 -16.84
CA ILE A 20 -12.35 1.96 -15.71
C ILE A 20 -11.09 1.89 -14.85
N ILE A 21 -9.89 1.87 -15.46
CA ILE A 21 -8.62 1.90 -14.72
C ILE A 21 -8.43 3.26 -14.03
N LEU A 22 -8.67 4.38 -14.70
CA LEU A 22 -8.60 5.72 -14.08
C LEU A 22 -9.56 5.86 -12.89
N TRP A 23 -10.79 5.34 -13.03
CA TRP A 23 -11.74 5.35 -11.94
C TRP A 23 -11.30 4.45 -10.78
N TYR A 24 -11.02 3.17 -11.02
CA TYR A 24 -10.80 2.23 -9.92
C TYR A 24 -9.39 2.25 -9.32
N GLU A 25 -8.38 2.75 -10.03
CA GLU A 25 -7.02 2.91 -9.49
C GLU A 25 -6.77 4.30 -8.87
N LEU A 26 -7.60 5.32 -9.13
CA LEU A 26 -7.41 6.69 -8.59
C LEU A 26 -8.70 7.35 -8.06
N GLY A 27 -9.75 7.38 -8.89
CA GLY A 27 -11.01 8.06 -8.55
C GLY A 27 -11.73 7.47 -7.34
N SER A 28 -11.76 6.14 -7.23
CA SER A 28 -12.37 5.37 -6.14
C SER A 28 -11.77 5.73 -4.78
N PHE A 29 -10.44 5.83 -4.68
CA PHE A 29 -9.73 6.19 -3.45
C PHE A 29 -10.02 7.63 -3.03
N SER A 30 -9.97 8.55 -3.99
CA SER A 30 -10.28 9.96 -3.74
C SER A 30 -11.74 10.15 -3.29
N SER A 31 -12.67 9.41 -3.91
CA SER A 31 -14.11 9.45 -3.60
C SER A 31 -14.47 8.72 -2.32
N SER A 32 -13.77 7.64 -1.94
CA SER A 32 -14.01 6.99 -0.65
C SER A 32 -13.53 7.86 0.52
N ALA A 33 -12.48 8.65 0.29
CA ALA A 33 -11.95 9.57 1.29
C ALA A 33 -12.70 10.91 1.33
N SER A 34 -13.31 11.40 0.25
CA SER A 34 -13.88 12.77 0.19
C SER A 34 -14.88 13.07 1.31
N ASP A 35 -15.72 12.09 1.63
CA ASP A 35 -16.86 12.28 2.53
C ASP A 35 -16.46 12.11 4.01
N CYS A 36 -15.28 11.56 4.27
CA CYS A 36 -14.75 11.37 5.62
C CYS A 36 -14.04 12.64 6.11
N ASN A 37 -14.69 13.41 6.97
CA ASN A 37 -14.16 14.69 7.48
C ASN A 37 -13.80 14.59 8.96
N TRP A 38 -12.92 15.49 9.42
CA TRP A 38 -12.59 15.59 10.84
C TRP A 38 -13.85 15.91 11.67
N PRO A 39 -14.15 15.18 12.75
CA PRO A 39 -15.40 15.30 13.52
C PRO A 39 -15.41 16.51 14.48
N ASP A 40 -14.92 17.66 14.03
CA ASP A 40 -14.73 18.87 14.84
C ASP A 40 -16.05 19.48 15.34
N SER A 41 -17.16 19.26 14.63
CA SER A 41 -18.47 19.83 14.96
C SER A 41 -19.04 19.38 16.31
N ILE A 42 -18.62 18.21 16.80
CA ILE A 42 -19.00 17.69 18.12
C ILE A 42 -18.24 18.43 19.25
N LEU A 43 -17.03 18.89 18.95
CA LEU A 43 -16.15 19.59 19.90
C LEU A 43 -16.39 21.10 19.95
N TYR A 44 -17.04 21.67 18.92
CA TYR A 44 -16.92 23.10 18.66
C TYR A 44 -18.17 23.76 18.02
N PRO A 45 -18.81 24.72 18.70
CA PRO A 45 -19.85 25.58 18.12
C PRO A 45 -19.30 26.91 17.59
N VAL A 46 -18.79 26.91 16.35
CA VAL A 46 -18.62 28.02 15.37
C VAL A 46 -17.89 29.34 15.76
N SER A 47 -17.73 29.73 17.02
CA SER A 47 -17.45 31.14 17.42
C SER A 47 -16.04 31.52 17.93
N VAL A 48 -15.03 30.65 17.91
CA VAL A 48 -13.65 30.92 18.43
C VAL A 48 -12.56 30.46 17.43
N PRO A 49 -11.55 31.28 17.07
CA PRO A 49 -10.59 30.96 15.99
C PRO A 49 -9.62 29.79 16.25
N ILE A 50 -9.76 29.04 17.35
CA ILE A 50 -8.91 27.90 17.70
C ILE A 50 -9.56 26.63 17.11
N ARG A 51 -8.80 25.85 16.33
CA ARG A 51 -9.26 24.55 15.80
C ARG A 51 -8.83 23.38 16.68
N PRO A 52 -9.57 22.25 16.69
CA PRO A 52 -9.08 20.99 17.24
C PRO A 52 -7.75 20.54 16.60
N SER A 53 -6.94 19.80 17.35
CA SER A 53 -5.77 19.11 16.79
C SER A 53 -6.18 17.76 16.21
N HIS A 54 -5.59 17.44 15.05
CA HIS A 54 -6.01 16.34 14.20
C HIS A 54 -5.00 15.19 14.22
N VAL A 55 -5.37 14.07 14.84
CA VAL A 55 -4.56 12.86 14.97
C VAL A 55 -5.09 11.78 14.02
N LEU A 56 -4.26 11.33 13.08
CA LEU A 56 -4.57 10.22 12.18
C LEU A 56 -4.11 8.90 12.82
N LEU A 57 -5.04 7.95 12.99
CA LEU A 57 -4.71 6.61 13.51
C LEU A 57 -4.71 5.58 12.38
N VAL A 58 -3.64 4.79 12.31
CA VAL A 58 -3.44 3.75 11.29
C VAL A 58 -3.17 2.42 11.98
N ALA A 59 -4.05 1.43 11.80
CA ALA A 59 -3.86 0.08 12.34
C ALA A 59 -3.34 -0.89 11.28
N ASP A 60 -2.57 -1.87 11.73
CA ASP A 60 -2.13 -3.07 11.01
C ASP A 60 -1.70 -2.81 9.54
N PRO A 61 -0.69 -1.96 9.27
CA PRO A 61 -0.14 -1.79 7.93
C PRO A 61 0.30 -3.11 7.29
N GLN A 62 0.88 -4.00 8.10
CA GLN A 62 1.30 -5.37 7.81
C GLN A 62 1.80 -5.53 6.37
N ILE A 63 2.84 -4.75 6.02
CA ILE A 63 3.48 -4.90 4.71
C ILE A 63 4.00 -6.34 4.62
N VAL A 64 3.73 -7.03 3.50
CA VAL A 64 4.02 -8.47 3.35
C VAL A 64 5.42 -8.71 2.81
N ASP A 65 6.07 -9.81 3.20
CA ASP A 65 7.35 -10.22 2.65
C ASP A 65 7.23 -11.48 1.78
N ARG A 66 8.38 -12.10 1.49
CA ARG A 66 8.47 -13.36 0.74
C ARG A 66 8.03 -14.59 1.55
N TYR A 67 7.85 -14.45 2.86
CA TYR A 67 7.53 -15.53 3.80
C TYR A 67 6.11 -15.45 4.35
N SER A 68 5.41 -14.31 4.23
CA SER A 68 3.98 -14.12 4.57
C SER A 68 3.05 -15.21 4.04
N TYR A 69 3.28 -15.67 2.80
CA TYR A 69 2.47 -16.70 2.15
C TYR A 69 3.37 -17.81 1.58
N PRO A 70 3.90 -18.72 2.41
CA PRO A 70 4.95 -19.67 2.00
C PRO A 70 4.45 -20.74 1.00
N SER A 71 3.14 -20.94 0.90
CA SER A 71 2.51 -21.79 -0.13
C SER A 71 2.43 -21.14 -1.52
N ARG A 72 2.69 -19.82 -1.64
CA ARG A 72 2.75 -19.13 -2.92
C ARG A 72 4.17 -19.23 -3.49
N GLY A 73 4.28 -19.73 -4.72
CA GLY A 73 5.55 -19.75 -5.45
C GLY A 73 6.10 -18.34 -5.70
N ALA A 74 7.43 -18.21 -5.87
CA ALA A 74 8.15 -16.94 -5.85
C ALA A 74 7.53 -15.82 -6.72
N PHE A 75 7.08 -16.14 -7.94
CA PHE A 75 6.41 -15.19 -8.83
C PHE A 75 5.13 -14.62 -8.22
N LEU A 76 4.28 -15.48 -7.63
CA LEU A 76 3.00 -15.06 -7.08
C LEU A 76 3.18 -14.29 -5.76
N SER A 77 4.20 -14.63 -4.96
CA SER A 77 4.58 -13.85 -3.78
C SER A 77 5.13 -12.47 -4.15
N TYR A 78 5.99 -12.39 -5.19
CA TYR A 78 6.44 -11.10 -5.73
C TYR A 78 5.28 -10.24 -6.23
N LEU A 79 4.37 -10.80 -7.03
CA LEU A 79 3.20 -10.10 -7.53
C LEU A 79 2.26 -9.65 -6.40
N THR A 80 2.04 -10.51 -5.39
CA THR A 80 1.27 -10.17 -4.19
C THR A 80 1.85 -8.93 -3.53
N ARG A 81 3.16 -8.94 -3.25
CA ARG A 81 3.86 -7.82 -2.60
C ARG A 81 3.73 -6.52 -3.41
N VAL A 82 3.92 -6.56 -4.72
CA VAL A 82 3.77 -5.36 -5.58
C VAL A 82 2.35 -4.81 -5.53
N LEU A 83 1.32 -5.66 -5.63
CA LEU A 83 -0.08 -5.21 -5.60
C LEU A 83 -0.49 -4.65 -4.21
N VAL A 84 0.01 -5.27 -3.13
CA VAL A 84 -0.22 -4.79 -1.76
C VAL A 84 0.50 -3.46 -1.52
N ASP A 85 1.79 -3.36 -1.85
CA ASP A 85 2.57 -2.12 -1.70
C ASP A 85 1.92 -0.96 -2.49
N LEU A 86 1.38 -1.21 -3.69
CA LEU A 86 0.64 -0.21 -4.48
C LEU A 86 -0.71 0.17 -3.88
N ASN A 87 -1.46 -0.78 -3.31
CA ASN A 87 -2.70 -0.46 -2.61
C ASN A 87 -2.42 0.38 -1.36
N LEU A 88 -1.43 -0.01 -0.55
CA LEU A 88 -1.04 0.72 0.67
C LEU A 88 -0.61 2.15 0.37
N ARG A 89 0.16 2.41 -0.71
CA ARG A 89 0.49 3.79 -1.14
C ARG A 89 -0.75 4.61 -1.48
N LYS A 90 -1.74 4.03 -2.16
CA LYS A 90 -3.00 4.72 -2.49
C LYS A 90 -3.83 5.02 -1.24
N ASN A 91 -3.94 4.06 -0.32
CA ASN A 91 -4.61 4.22 0.97
C ASN A 91 -3.94 5.33 1.79
N TRP A 92 -2.62 5.26 1.91
CA TRP A 92 -1.80 6.22 2.64
C TRP A 92 -1.89 7.63 2.06
N ARG A 93 -1.84 7.75 0.73
CA ARG A 93 -2.00 9.03 0.03
C ARG A 93 -3.31 9.73 0.38
N VAL A 94 -4.44 9.02 0.37
CA VAL A 94 -5.75 9.63 0.70
C VAL A 94 -5.95 9.86 2.19
N ALA A 95 -5.27 9.10 3.05
CA ALA A 95 -5.20 9.37 4.49
C ALA A 95 -4.40 10.67 4.77
N LEU A 96 -3.22 10.84 4.16
CA LEU A 96 -2.43 12.08 4.29
C LEU A 96 -3.08 13.31 3.67
N GLN A 97 -3.94 13.15 2.66
CA GLN A 97 -4.75 14.24 2.13
C GLN A 97 -5.70 14.87 3.17
N LYS A 98 -5.93 14.21 4.32
CA LYS A 98 -6.63 14.78 5.47
C LYS A 98 -5.82 15.79 6.26
N ARG A 99 -4.52 15.95 5.98
CA ARG A 99 -3.60 16.90 6.63
C ARG A 99 -3.62 16.80 8.16
N PRO A 100 -3.32 15.61 8.72
CA PRO A 100 -3.22 15.46 10.17
C PRO A 100 -2.06 16.30 10.73
N ASP A 101 -2.22 16.74 11.97
CA ASP A 101 -1.16 17.37 12.76
C ASP A 101 -0.24 16.32 13.40
N VAL A 102 -0.75 15.10 13.65
CA VAL A 102 -0.01 13.97 14.25
C VAL A 102 -0.45 12.64 13.63
N VAL A 103 0.44 11.66 13.50
CA VAL A 103 0.09 10.28 13.11
C VAL A 103 0.47 9.27 14.21
N VAL A 104 -0.43 8.34 14.50
CA VAL A 104 -0.16 7.20 15.41
C VAL A 104 -0.43 5.88 14.69
N PHE A 105 0.59 5.03 14.63
CA PHE A 105 0.48 3.66 14.12
C PHE A 105 0.20 2.69 15.27
N LEU A 106 -0.87 1.91 15.15
CA LEU A 106 -1.40 1.01 16.19
C LEU A 106 -0.80 -0.40 16.10
N GLY A 107 0.49 -0.49 15.80
CA GLY A 107 1.26 -1.73 15.70
C GLY A 107 1.14 -2.45 14.36
N ASP A 108 1.90 -3.53 14.27
CA ASP A 108 1.93 -4.47 13.15
C ASP A 108 2.31 -3.80 11.83
N MET A 109 3.41 -3.04 11.85
CA MET A 109 3.95 -2.35 10.68
C MET A 109 4.42 -3.36 9.62
N MET A 110 5.01 -4.48 10.04
CA MET A 110 5.57 -5.52 9.18
C MET A 110 5.11 -6.91 9.60
N ASP A 111 4.56 -7.70 8.68
CA ASP A 111 3.98 -9.02 8.97
C ASP A 111 4.99 -10.04 9.58
N ASN A 112 6.29 -9.80 9.37
CA ASN A 112 7.36 -10.65 9.89
C ASN A 112 8.43 -9.86 10.68
N GLY A 113 8.11 -8.68 11.23
CA GLY A 113 9.08 -7.86 11.99
C GLY A 113 9.74 -8.60 13.16
N ARG A 114 9.00 -9.49 13.82
CA ARG A 114 9.45 -10.38 14.89
C ARG A 114 10.35 -11.51 14.43
N SER A 115 10.35 -11.86 13.15
CA SER A 115 10.89 -13.13 12.66
C SER A 115 12.42 -13.13 12.55
N VAL A 116 13.04 -14.31 12.70
CA VAL A 116 14.47 -14.51 12.41
C VAL A 116 14.74 -14.26 10.93
N MET A 117 15.60 -13.29 10.64
CA MET A 117 16.08 -12.93 9.29
C MET A 117 17.42 -12.20 9.41
N PRO A 118 18.26 -12.18 8.36
CA PRO A 118 19.48 -11.35 8.31
C PRO A 118 19.16 -9.87 8.53
N GLU A 119 20.12 -9.12 9.09
CA GLU A 119 19.92 -7.70 9.40
C GLU A 119 19.73 -6.88 8.12
N GLU A 120 20.42 -7.23 7.03
CA GLU A 120 20.26 -6.59 5.73
C GLU A 120 18.87 -6.81 5.12
N GLU A 121 18.22 -7.95 5.41
CA GLU A 121 16.85 -8.24 4.99
C GLU A 121 15.86 -7.40 5.82
N TYR A 122 16.06 -7.30 7.13
CA TYR A 122 15.23 -6.44 8.00
C TYR A 122 15.34 -4.95 7.62
N GLU A 123 16.57 -4.46 7.41
CA GLU A 123 16.84 -3.10 6.95
C GLU A 123 16.17 -2.78 5.62
N ALA A 124 16.22 -3.70 4.64
CA ALA A 124 15.51 -3.54 3.38
C ALA A 124 13.97 -3.55 3.57
N TYR A 125 13.46 -4.33 4.53
CA TYR A 125 12.05 -4.41 4.87
C TYR A 125 11.54 -3.12 5.51
N TYR A 126 12.26 -2.58 6.50
CA TYR A 126 11.97 -1.29 7.14
C TYR A 126 12.03 -0.13 6.14
N ARG A 127 13.06 -0.07 5.29
CA ARG A 127 13.15 0.97 4.24
C ARG A 127 11.95 0.92 3.30
N ARG A 128 11.43 -0.28 2.99
CA ARG A 128 10.20 -0.44 2.20
C ARG A 128 8.97 0.06 2.95
N PHE A 129 8.85 -0.22 4.25
CA PHE A 129 7.79 0.37 5.09
C PHE A 129 7.86 1.91 5.07
N SER A 130 9.02 2.49 5.36
CA SER A 130 9.16 3.95 5.44
C SER A 130 9.02 4.66 4.09
N ASP A 131 9.19 3.96 2.96
CA ASP A 131 8.94 4.50 1.61
C ASP A 131 7.47 4.39 1.20
N ILE A 132 6.75 3.33 1.60
CA ILE A 132 5.29 3.21 1.42
C ILE A 132 4.56 4.27 2.29
N PHE A 133 4.97 4.40 3.55
CA PHE A 133 4.42 5.34 4.53
C PHE A 133 5.28 6.62 4.65
N ARG A 134 5.73 7.13 3.51
CA ARG A 134 6.48 8.38 3.41
C ARG A 134 5.60 9.56 3.85
N ILE A 135 6.12 10.42 4.71
CA ILE A 135 5.42 11.59 5.25
C ILE A 135 6.38 12.77 5.30
N ASP A 136 5.85 14.00 5.39
CA ASP A 136 6.64 15.16 5.73
C ASP A 136 7.26 15.02 7.13
N LYS A 137 8.49 15.52 7.30
CA LYS A 137 9.22 15.44 8.57
C LYS A 137 8.62 16.34 9.65
N ASP A 138 7.90 17.36 9.23
CA ASP A 138 7.23 18.31 10.13
C ASP A 138 5.97 17.72 10.78
N ILE A 139 5.44 16.59 10.27
CA ILE A 139 4.33 15.86 10.89
C ILE A 139 4.89 14.76 11.80
N PRO A 140 4.81 14.89 13.14
CA PRO A 140 5.28 13.85 14.06
C PRO A 140 4.50 12.55 13.88
N ARG A 141 5.22 11.43 13.88
CA ARG A 141 4.67 10.08 13.79
C ARG A 141 5.15 9.22 14.95
N TYR A 142 4.23 8.48 15.55
CA TYR A 142 4.48 7.60 16.69
C TYR A 142 3.95 6.19 16.43
N PHE A 143 4.50 5.22 17.17
CA PHE A 143 4.22 3.80 16.98
C PHE A 143 4.07 3.12 18.35
N ILE A 144 3.08 2.23 18.46
CA ILE A 144 3.08 1.16 19.47
C ILE A 144 3.48 -0.16 18.80
N PRO A 145 4.04 -1.15 19.52
CA PRO A 145 4.41 -2.42 18.92
C PRO A 145 3.21 -3.35 18.80
N GLY A 146 3.11 -4.05 17.67
CA GLY A 146 2.20 -5.17 17.50
C GLY A 146 2.83 -6.54 17.71
N ASN A 147 2.00 -7.59 17.75
CA ASN A 147 2.49 -8.95 17.95
C ASN A 147 3.29 -9.49 16.75
N HIS A 148 3.14 -8.94 15.53
CA HIS A 148 4.00 -9.22 14.37
C HIS A 148 5.32 -8.43 14.39
N ASP A 149 5.41 -7.33 15.14
CA ASP A 149 6.65 -6.54 15.24
C ASP A 149 7.65 -7.11 16.26
N ILE A 150 7.19 -7.42 17.48
CA ILE A 150 8.05 -7.82 18.61
C ILE A 150 7.82 -9.25 19.11
N GLY A 151 6.75 -9.91 18.64
CA GLY A 151 6.34 -11.23 19.07
C GLY A 151 5.39 -11.23 20.27
N LEU A 152 4.74 -12.37 20.49
CA LEU A 152 3.94 -12.68 21.67
C LEU A 152 4.21 -14.14 22.07
N GLY A 153 4.69 -14.36 23.28
CA GLY A 153 5.13 -15.66 23.77
C GLY A 153 6.46 -16.10 23.17
N LYS A 154 6.85 -17.35 23.47
CA LYS A 154 8.13 -17.92 23.02
C LYS A 154 7.97 -18.74 21.74
N SER A 155 8.83 -18.50 20.76
CA SER A 155 8.90 -19.25 19.50
C SER A 155 10.32 -19.25 18.95
N LEU A 156 10.79 -20.39 18.43
CA LEU A 156 12.07 -20.50 17.73
C LEU A 156 12.11 -19.73 16.40
N LYS A 157 10.94 -19.28 15.91
CA LYS A 157 10.84 -18.43 14.71
C LYS A 157 11.02 -16.95 15.01
N PHE A 158 10.94 -16.53 16.28
CA PHE A 158 11.08 -15.13 16.67
C PHE A 158 12.56 -14.81 16.92
N SER A 159 13.01 -13.66 16.40
CA SER A 159 14.36 -13.17 16.61
C SER A 159 14.52 -12.70 18.06
N PRO A 160 15.62 -13.04 18.77
CA PRO A 160 15.93 -12.43 20.05
C PRO A 160 16.08 -10.89 19.93
N ASP A 161 16.48 -10.41 18.76
CA ASP A 161 16.70 -9.00 18.48
C ASP A 161 15.43 -8.24 18.07
N ALA A 162 14.26 -8.90 17.97
CA ALA A 162 13.01 -8.29 17.50
C ALA A 162 12.67 -6.97 18.21
N ARG A 163 12.80 -6.93 19.55
CA ARG A 163 12.56 -5.73 20.37
C ARG A 163 13.60 -4.62 20.14
N HIS A 164 14.86 -5.00 19.94
CA HIS A 164 15.95 -4.06 19.67
C HIS A 164 15.76 -3.41 18.30
N ARG A 165 15.54 -4.24 17.27
CA ARG A 165 15.25 -3.80 15.91
C ARG A 165 14.01 -2.91 15.86
N TYR A 166 12.92 -3.28 16.55
CA TYR A 166 11.76 -2.42 16.69
C TYR A 166 12.13 -1.04 17.26
N SER A 167 12.83 -1.04 18.41
CA SER A 167 13.14 0.20 19.15
C SER A 167 14.04 1.14 18.35
N ALA A 168 14.98 0.59 17.57
CA ALA A 168 15.87 1.35 16.70
C ALA A 168 15.16 2.05 15.52
N HIS A 169 13.96 1.55 15.14
CA HIS A 169 13.29 1.91 13.88
C HIS A 169 11.94 2.63 14.06
N PHE A 170 11.23 2.32 15.15
CA PHE A 170 9.89 2.80 15.48
C PHE A 170 9.84 3.56 16.83
N GLY A 171 10.93 3.58 17.58
CA GLY A 171 11.04 4.28 18.86
C GLY A 171 10.62 3.43 20.07
N TYR A 172 10.43 4.06 21.23
CA TYR A 172 10.21 3.34 22.48
C TYR A 172 8.86 2.60 22.50
N PRO A 173 8.80 1.32 22.94
CA PRO A 173 7.55 0.55 23.01
C PRO A 173 6.45 1.15 23.91
N ASN A 174 6.83 1.86 24.97
CA ASN A 174 5.91 2.56 25.86
C ASN A 174 6.27 4.04 25.91
N GLN A 175 5.32 4.94 25.65
CA GLN A 175 5.51 6.40 25.64
C GLN A 175 4.27 7.13 26.18
N GLU A 176 4.49 8.30 26.77
CA GLU A 176 3.46 9.32 26.98
C GLU A 176 3.83 10.54 26.15
N ILE A 177 2.88 11.06 25.37
CA ILE A 177 3.04 12.28 24.57
C ILE A 177 1.88 13.23 24.85
N SER A 178 2.12 14.54 24.86
CA SER A 178 1.05 15.54 25.00
C SER A 178 0.64 16.09 23.64
N VAL A 179 -0.65 16.03 23.32
CA VAL A 179 -1.24 16.63 22.11
C VAL A 179 -2.51 17.37 22.51
N ALA A 180 -2.58 18.67 22.24
CA ALA A 180 -3.71 19.52 22.62
C ALA A 180 -4.14 19.32 24.09
N ASN A 181 -3.19 19.29 25.03
CA ASN A 181 -3.39 19.04 26.47
C ASN A 181 -4.12 17.71 26.79
N HIS A 182 -3.92 16.68 25.96
CA HIS A 182 -4.30 15.30 26.26
C HIS A 182 -3.01 14.49 26.47
N SER A 183 -2.98 13.61 27.46
CA SER A 183 -1.92 12.60 27.57
C SER A 183 -2.28 11.39 26.73
N LEU A 184 -1.57 11.24 25.62
CA LEU A 184 -1.67 10.12 24.70
C LEU A 184 -0.69 9.05 25.16
N ILE A 185 -1.24 7.93 25.64
CA ILE A 185 -0.50 6.81 26.21
C ILE A 185 -0.34 5.74 25.14
N LEU A 186 0.89 5.57 24.67
CA LEU A 186 1.28 4.56 23.69
C LEU A 186 1.80 3.34 24.46
N PHE A 187 1.05 2.23 24.39
CA PHE A 187 1.24 1.09 25.29
C PHE A 187 1.68 -0.21 24.58
N ASP A 188 2.70 -0.85 25.13
CA ASP A 188 3.26 -2.13 24.69
C ASP A 188 2.40 -3.32 25.16
N ALA A 189 1.24 -3.46 24.51
CA ALA A 189 0.24 -4.46 24.83
C ALA A 189 0.72 -5.93 24.71
N PRO A 190 1.50 -6.33 23.68
CA PRO A 190 2.02 -7.70 23.59
C PRO A 190 2.92 -8.05 24.79
N SER A 191 3.78 -7.13 25.19
CA SER A 191 4.72 -7.38 26.29
C SER A 191 4.06 -7.32 27.65
N TYR A 192 3.02 -6.50 27.80
CA TYR A 192 2.14 -6.52 28.96
C TYR A 192 1.48 -7.90 29.12
N ALA A 193 0.94 -8.47 28.05
CA ALA A 193 0.35 -9.80 28.07
C ALA A 193 1.38 -10.89 28.45
N ASP A 194 2.57 -10.85 27.84
CA ASP A 194 3.66 -11.79 28.16
C ASP A 194 4.19 -11.65 29.60
N GLU A 195 4.32 -10.43 30.12
CA GLU A 195 4.77 -10.19 31.49
C GLU A 195 3.70 -10.62 32.51
N ASP A 196 2.42 -10.33 32.24
CA ASP A 196 1.32 -10.69 33.13
C ASP A 196 1.07 -12.22 33.15
N SER A 197 1.27 -12.88 32.00
CA SER A 197 1.29 -14.34 31.87
C SER A 197 2.44 -14.98 32.67
N GLN A 198 3.66 -14.44 32.57
CA GLN A 198 4.80 -14.89 33.38
C GLN A 198 4.55 -14.70 34.89
N ARG A 199 3.97 -13.57 35.29
CA ARG A 199 3.57 -13.30 36.68
C ARG A 199 2.54 -14.32 37.16
N HIS A 200 1.51 -14.61 36.35
CA HIS A 200 0.48 -15.59 36.68
C HIS A 200 1.06 -17.01 36.78
N GLY A 201 1.92 -17.41 35.85
CA GLY A 201 2.62 -18.71 35.87
C GLY A 201 3.49 -18.91 37.11
N GLN A 202 4.11 -17.84 37.63
CA GLN A 202 4.84 -17.84 38.91
C GLN A 202 3.92 -17.73 40.14
N ARG A 203 2.59 -17.73 39.98
CA ARG A 203 1.59 -17.58 41.05
C ARG A 203 1.77 -16.32 41.91
N LYS A 204 2.36 -15.25 41.35
CA LYS A 204 2.59 -13.99 42.06
C LYS A 204 1.39 -13.05 41.88
N SER A 205 0.99 -12.37 42.95
CA SER A 205 0.04 -11.27 42.84
C SER A 205 0.70 -10.05 42.18
N PHE A 206 -0.10 -9.07 41.74
CA PHE A 206 0.39 -7.89 41.03
C PHE A 206 1.29 -7.00 41.91
N GLU A 207 0.96 -6.92 43.19
CA GLU A 207 1.66 -6.15 44.22
C GLU A 207 3.03 -6.79 44.53
N LYS A 208 3.10 -8.13 44.50
CA LYS A 208 4.33 -8.91 44.72
C LYS A 208 5.19 -9.10 43.46
N TRP A 209 4.75 -8.59 42.31
CA TRP A 209 5.54 -8.64 41.07
C TRP A 209 6.49 -7.45 40.98
N VAL A 210 7.78 -7.76 40.84
CA VAL A 210 8.82 -6.80 40.45
C VAL A 210 8.75 -6.66 38.93
N PRO A 211 8.38 -5.49 38.38
CA PRO A 211 8.27 -5.31 36.94
C PRO A 211 9.60 -5.52 36.21
N ILE A 212 9.52 -5.95 34.96
CA ILE A 212 10.65 -5.90 34.03
C ILE A 212 11.02 -4.43 33.81
N ARG A 213 12.28 -4.07 34.08
CA ARG A 213 12.79 -2.70 33.95
C ARG A 213 12.58 -2.20 32.51
N TYR A 214 11.98 -1.02 32.36
CA TYR A 214 11.55 -0.42 31.09
C TYR A 214 10.46 -1.21 30.33
N GLY A 215 9.86 -2.23 30.95
CA GLY A 215 8.70 -2.96 30.44
C GLY A 215 7.37 -2.25 30.70
N ALA A 216 6.29 -2.82 30.16
CA ALA A 216 4.95 -2.24 30.25
C ALA A 216 4.47 -2.08 31.70
N LEU A 217 4.73 -3.06 32.59
CA LEU A 217 4.36 -2.93 34.01
C LEU A 217 5.18 -1.88 34.78
N ASP A 218 6.45 -1.66 34.40
CA ASP A 218 7.31 -0.63 34.99
C ASP A 218 6.81 0.76 34.57
N PHE A 219 6.43 0.92 33.29
CA PHE A 219 5.80 2.12 32.77
C PHE A 219 4.47 2.44 33.47
N MET A 220 3.55 1.45 33.61
CA MET A 220 2.29 1.63 34.34
C MET A 220 2.50 2.08 35.80
N LYS A 221 3.45 1.46 36.52
CA LYS A 221 3.74 1.85 37.91
C LYS A 221 4.35 3.25 37.99
N LYS A 222 5.18 3.66 37.02
CA LYS A 222 5.74 5.02 36.95
C LYS A 222 4.68 6.08 36.68
N PHE A 223 3.80 5.87 35.69
CA PHE A 223 2.68 6.76 35.40
C PHE A 223 1.76 6.94 36.61
N SER A 224 1.48 5.85 37.33
CA SER A 224 0.75 5.91 38.60
C SER A 224 1.52 6.70 39.67
N SER A 225 2.83 6.47 39.83
CA SER A 225 3.62 7.22 40.81
C SER A 225 3.71 8.71 40.49
N THR A 226 3.88 9.13 39.24
CA THR A 226 3.85 10.57 38.90
C THR A 226 2.48 11.19 39.14
N THR A 227 1.40 10.43 38.98
CA THR A 227 0.01 10.88 39.24
C THR A 227 -0.38 10.88 40.73
N PHE A 228 0.34 10.17 41.62
CA PHE A 228 -0.06 9.96 43.02
C PHE A 228 1.04 10.16 44.09
N ALA A 229 2.31 10.40 43.75
CA ALA A 229 3.43 10.36 44.71
C ALA A 229 3.76 11.66 45.45
N HIS A 230 2.82 12.60 45.53
CA HIS A 230 2.96 13.77 46.39
C HIS A 230 1.66 14.04 47.19
N PRO A 231 1.62 13.69 48.48
CA PRO A 231 0.58 14.14 49.41
C PRO A 231 0.56 15.67 49.64
N PHE A 232 1.47 16.41 49.02
CA PHE A 232 1.70 17.85 49.18
C PHE A 232 1.92 18.59 47.85
N SER A 233 1.66 17.98 46.68
CA SER A 233 1.54 18.72 45.42
C SER A 233 0.17 18.44 44.80
N GLU A 234 -0.64 19.49 44.66
CA GLU A 234 -2.03 19.40 44.20
C GLU A 234 -2.17 19.18 42.68
N GLU A 235 -1.08 18.94 41.95
CA GLU A 235 -1.08 18.58 40.54
C GLU A 235 -1.51 17.12 40.32
N LYS A 236 -2.78 16.88 40.64
CA LYS A 236 -3.57 15.78 40.07
C LYS A 236 -3.50 15.89 38.55
N HIS A 237 -3.12 14.82 37.85
CA HIS A 237 -3.11 14.75 36.39
C HIS A 237 -4.45 15.25 35.82
N THR A 238 -4.43 16.45 35.21
CA THR A 238 -5.62 17.18 34.74
C THR A 238 -5.99 16.83 33.30
N ASP A 239 -5.02 16.39 32.51
CA ASP A 239 -5.14 16.24 31.08
C ASP A 239 -5.85 14.91 30.75
N PRO A 240 -6.90 14.91 29.91
CA PRO A 240 -7.64 13.69 29.60
C PRO A 240 -6.73 12.67 28.90
N VAL A 241 -6.80 11.43 29.36
CA VAL A 241 -5.93 10.34 28.90
C VAL A 241 -6.57 9.59 27.73
N ILE A 242 -5.83 9.43 26.63
CA ILE A 242 -6.20 8.59 25.48
C ILE A 242 -5.24 7.39 25.45
N LEU A 243 -5.77 6.17 25.48
CA LEU A 243 -4.94 4.95 25.49
C LEU A 243 -4.88 4.30 24.10
N PHE A 244 -3.67 4.09 23.59
CA PHE A 244 -3.39 3.32 22.38
C PHE A 244 -2.79 1.97 22.75
N SER A 245 -3.46 0.87 22.35
CA SER A 245 -3.08 -0.50 22.70
C SER A 245 -3.27 -1.39 21.48
N HIS A 246 -2.22 -2.04 20.96
CA HIS A 246 -2.35 -2.85 19.75
C HIS A 246 -3.37 -3.97 19.96
N ILE A 247 -3.19 -4.77 21.02
CA ILE A 247 -4.16 -5.79 21.43
C ILE A 247 -5.39 -5.10 22.08
N PRO A 248 -6.63 -5.37 21.60
CA PRO A 248 -7.85 -4.83 22.20
C PRO A 248 -8.06 -5.25 23.66
N LEU A 249 -8.77 -4.43 24.43
CA LEU A 249 -9.13 -4.79 25.80
C LEU A 249 -10.23 -5.86 25.85
N TYR A 250 -10.24 -6.61 26.95
CA TYR A 250 -11.19 -7.68 27.23
C TYR A 250 -12.65 -7.23 27.06
N ARG A 251 -13.38 -8.01 26.27
CA ARG A 251 -14.84 -7.97 26.17
C ARG A 251 -15.40 -9.38 26.31
N SER A 252 -16.61 -9.51 26.85
CA SER A 252 -17.25 -10.83 26.97
C SER A 252 -17.54 -11.42 25.59
N ASP A 253 -17.47 -12.74 25.45
CA ASP A 253 -17.71 -13.41 24.17
C ASP A 253 -19.09 -13.08 23.58
N GLY A 254 -19.18 -13.05 22.26
CA GLY A 254 -20.40 -12.77 21.49
C GLY A 254 -20.92 -11.33 21.54
N ARG A 255 -20.20 -10.37 22.14
CA ARG A 255 -20.60 -8.95 22.10
C ARG A 255 -20.45 -8.38 20.69
N GLY A 256 -21.43 -7.59 20.28
CA GLY A 256 -21.43 -6.87 19.01
C GLY A 256 -20.34 -5.79 18.94
N CYS A 257 -19.98 -5.44 17.71
CA CYS A 257 -18.87 -4.56 17.35
C CYS A 257 -19.31 -3.29 16.60
N GLY A 258 -20.58 -2.92 16.72
CA GLY A 258 -21.18 -1.86 15.92
C GLY A 258 -21.52 -2.29 14.48
N PRO A 259 -22.12 -1.38 13.69
CA PRO A 259 -22.61 -1.66 12.35
C PRO A 259 -21.54 -1.62 11.25
N LEU A 260 -20.32 -1.13 11.55
CA LEU A 260 -19.25 -0.96 10.56
C LEU A 260 -18.31 -2.18 10.44
N ARG A 261 -18.47 -3.17 11.32
CA ARG A 261 -17.78 -4.46 11.21
C ARG A 261 -18.28 -5.24 9.99
N GLU A 262 -17.39 -5.89 9.26
CA GLU A 262 -17.78 -6.74 8.13
C GLU A 262 -18.18 -8.16 8.53
N LYS A 263 -17.51 -8.77 9.52
CA LYS A 263 -17.70 -10.20 9.84
C LYS A 263 -17.70 -10.51 11.33
N GLY A 264 -18.79 -11.13 11.82
CA GLY A 264 -18.84 -11.79 13.12
C GLY A 264 -18.71 -10.83 14.30
N THR A 265 -17.92 -11.24 15.31
CA THR A 265 -17.66 -10.49 16.56
C THR A 265 -16.20 -10.66 16.95
N LEU A 266 -15.59 -9.67 17.59
CA LEU A 266 -14.30 -9.87 18.27
C LEU A 266 -14.51 -10.77 19.50
N ARG A 267 -13.81 -11.91 19.53
CA ARG A 267 -13.91 -12.93 20.58
C ARG A 267 -12.56 -13.16 21.26
N PRO A 268 -12.52 -13.35 22.60
CA PRO A 268 -11.30 -13.76 23.29
C PRO A 268 -10.73 -15.04 22.69
N GLY A 269 -9.44 -15.03 22.42
CA GLY A 269 -8.70 -16.15 21.84
C GLY A 269 -7.21 -15.95 22.05
N VAL A 270 -6.47 -17.05 22.20
CA VAL A 270 -5.02 -17.04 22.42
C VAL A 270 -4.40 -18.25 21.72
N GLY A 271 -3.19 -18.10 21.20
CA GLY A 271 -2.42 -19.18 20.61
C GLY A 271 -0.96 -18.79 20.40
N HIS A 272 -0.25 -19.56 19.57
CA HIS A 272 1.16 -19.29 19.31
C HIS A 272 1.34 -17.99 18.52
N GLY A 273 1.82 -16.94 19.18
CA GLY A 273 2.13 -15.65 18.55
C GLY A 273 0.96 -14.67 18.44
N TYR A 274 -0.21 -14.96 19.00
CA TYR A 274 -1.38 -14.08 18.92
C TYR A 274 -2.29 -14.17 20.16
N GLN A 275 -2.99 -13.07 20.46
CA GLN A 275 -4.01 -12.99 21.50
C GLN A 275 -5.01 -11.89 21.15
N ASN A 276 -6.23 -12.25 20.74
CA ASN A 276 -7.22 -11.34 20.16
C ASN A 276 -7.71 -10.24 21.14
N THR A 277 -7.62 -10.48 22.44
CA THR A 277 -7.97 -9.50 23.48
C THR A 277 -7.11 -9.74 24.72
N LEU A 278 -6.69 -8.67 25.40
CA LEU A 278 -6.06 -8.75 26.72
C LEU A 278 -6.95 -9.51 27.72
N GLU A 279 -6.36 -10.12 28.76
CA GLU A 279 -7.16 -10.82 29.78
C GLU A 279 -8.06 -9.85 30.55
N LYS A 280 -9.17 -10.36 31.10
CA LYS A 280 -10.15 -9.58 31.88
C LYS A 280 -9.52 -8.78 33.01
N ARG A 281 -8.68 -9.42 33.82
CA ARG A 281 -8.02 -8.75 34.97
C ARG A 281 -6.97 -7.74 34.55
N SER A 282 -6.28 -8.01 33.44
CA SER A 282 -5.23 -7.16 32.90
C SER A 282 -5.82 -5.92 32.24
N SER A 283 -6.95 -6.07 31.55
CA SER A 283 -7.76 -4.97 30.99
C SER A 283 -8.34 -4.09 32.10
N GLN A 284 -8.92 -4.69 33.16
CA GLN A 284 -9.40 -3.93 34.33
C GLN A 284 -8.28 -3.09 34.96
N ARG A 285 -7.09 -3.67 35.15
CA ARG A 285 -5.91 -2.93 35.65
C ARG A 285 -5.54 -1.74 34.75
N LEU A 286 -5.55 -1.88 33.42
CA LEU A 286 -5.26 -0.75 32.52
C LEU A 286 -6.27 0.40 32.68
N LEU A 287 -7.57 0.07 32.78
CA LEU A 287 -8.62 1.06 33.03
C LEU A 287 -8.45 1.75 34.39
N GLU A 288 -8.14 1.00 35.44
CA GLU A 288 -7.93 1.52 36.81
C GLU A 288 -6.68 2.42 36.93
N PHE A 289 -5.59 2.06 36.23
CA PHE A 289 -4.31 2.78 36.25
C PHE A 289 -4.33 4.07 35.41
N PHE A 290 -4.75 3.97 34.15
CA PHE A 290 -4.70 5.10 33.21
C PHE A 290 -5.97 5.96 33.21
N LYS A 291 -7.12 5.40 33.64
CA LYS A 291 -8.44 6.06 33.66
C LYS A 291 -8.78 6.80 32.35
N PRO A 292 -8.57 6.17 31.17
CA PRO A 292 -8.70 6.86 29.89
C PRO A 292 -10.13 7.34 29.62
N VAL A 293 -10.25 8.42 28.84
CA VAL A 293 -11.54 8.87 28.28
C VAL A 293 -11.88 8.17 26.96
N ALA A 294 -10.87 7.67 26.25
CA ALA A 294 -11.00 6.89 25.01
C ALA A 294 -9.88 5.85 24.89
N ILE A 295 -10.15 4.77 24.15
CA ILE A 295 -9.17 3.74 23.81
C ILE A 295 -9.22 3.46 22.31
N PHE A 296 -8.07 3.33 21.66
CA PHE A 296 -7.97 2.91 20.27
C PHE A 296 -7.03 1.71 20.13
N SER A 297 -7.47 0.66 19.41
CA SER A 297 -6.74 -0.62 19.26
C SER A 297 -6.62 -1.11 17.81
N GLY A 298 -5.79 -2.15 17.58
CA GLY A 298 -5.58 -2.83 16.28
C GLY A 298 -5.82 -4.34 16.40
N ASP A 299 -4.92 -5.17 15.83
CA ASP A 299 -4.84 -6.65 15.95
C ASP A 299 -6.00 -7.47 15.34
N ASP A 300 -7.27 -7.09 15.56
CA ASP A 300 -8.43 -7.81 15.03
C ASP A 300 -8.73 -7.48 13.54
N HIS A 301 -8.02 -6.50 12.96
CA HIS A 301 -8.07 -6.04 11.56
C HIS A 301 -9.40 -5.43 11.10
N ASP A 302 -10.55 -5.84 11.67
CA ASP A 302 -11.88 -5.33 11.37
C ASP A 302 -12.33 -4.30 12.43
N TYR A 303 -13.27 -3.41 12.07
CA TYR A 303 -13.80 -2.42 13.00
C TYR A 303 -14.51 -3.11 14.17
N CYS A 304 -14.31 -2.61 15.38
CA CYS A 304 -15.12 -3.02 16.53
C CYS A 304 -15.23 -1.91 17.60
N GLU A 305 -16.42 -1.34 17.76
CA GLU A 305 -16.73 -0.47 18.89
C GLU A 305 -17.17 -1.27 20.13
N TYR A 306 -16.70 -0.86 21.30
CA TYR A 306 -17.09 -1.42 22.58
C TYR A 306 -17.09 -0.35 23.68
N THR A 307 -17.85 -0.58 24.76
CA THR A 307 -17.88 0.33 25.91
C THR A 307 -17.55 -0.42 27.18
N HIS A 308 -16.43 -0.08 27.79
CA HIS A 308 -16.01 -0.56 29.09
C HIS A 308 -16.72 0.19 30.21
N GLN A 309 -16.85 -0.46 31.36
CA GLN A 309 -17.38 0.14 32.58
C GLN A 309 -16.30 0.07 33.67
N LEU A 310 -15.78 1.23 34.05
CA LEU A 310 -14.86 1.36 35.18
C LEU A 310 -15.65 1.73 36.43
N ALA A 311 -15.64 0.84 37.43
CA ALA A 311 -16.30 1.09 38.71
C ALA A 311 -15.52 2.15 39.50
N LEU A 312 -16.19 3.25 39.84
CA LEU A 312 -15.62 4.30 40.68
C LEU A 312 -15.92 4.02 42.17
N PRO A 313 -15.03 4.40 43.12
CA PRO A 313 -15.26 4.18 44.56
C PRO A 313 -16.52 4.88 45.11
N ARG A 314 -17.00 5.93 44.42
CA ARG A 314 -18.26 6.63 44.69
C ARG A 314 -18.83 7.12 43.35
N GLY A 315 -20.14 7.04 43.16
CA GLY A 315 -20.84 7.51 41.94
C GLY A 315 -21.17 6.40 40.92
N SER A 316 -21.66 6.80 39.75
CA SER A 316 -21.91 5.91 38.62
C SER A 316 -20.60 5.41 38.00
N PRO A 317 -20.58 4.23 37.35
CA PRO A 317 -19.40 3.76 36.63
C PRO A 317 -19.04 4.73 35.49
N GLN A 318 -17.75 4.96 35.29
CA GLN A 318 -17.26 5.68 34.12
C GLN A 318 -17.39 4.78 32.90
N LEU A 319 -18.05 5.29 31.86
CA LEU A 319 -18.11 4.64 30.55
C LEU A 319 -16.90 5.06 29.73
N ILE A 320 -16.21 4.10 29.13
CA ILE A 320 -14.99 4.32 28.36
C ILE A 320 -15.17 3.62 27.01
N HIS A 321 -15.18 4.39 25.93
CA HIS A 321 -15.33 3.85 24.59
C HIS A 321 -13.98 3.34 24.07
N GLU A 322 -13.99 2.14 23.51
CA GLU A 322 -12.88 1.54 22.78
C GLU A 322 -13.28 1.35 21.31
N ILE A 323 -12.48 1.89 20.39
CA ILE A 323 -12.58 1.63 18.96
C ILE A 323 -11.38 0.78 18.54
N THR A 324 -11.64 -0.46 18.16
CA THR A 324 -10.67 -1.26 17.41
C THR A 324 -10.69 -0.76 15.97
N VAL A 325 -9.59 -0.10 15.58
CA VAL A 325 -9.40 0.57 14.30
C VAL A 325 -9.15 -0.47 13.22
N LYS A 326 -9.81 -0.28 12.08
CA LYS A 326 -9.72 -1.18 10.94
C LYS A 326 -8.34 -1.08 10.29
N THR A 327 -7.78 -2.23 9.89
CA THR A 327 -6.52 -2.32 9.14
C THR A 327 -6.52 -1.42 7.90
N ILE A 328 -5.39 -0.77 7.61
CA ILE A 328 -5.17 -0.06 6.35
C ILE A 328 -4.79 -1.01 5.19
N SER A 329 -4.61 -2.31 5.45
CA SER A 329 -4.11 -3.29 4.50
C SER A 329 -5.21 -4.13 3.83
N MET A 330 -5.16 -4.26 2.49
CA MET A 330 -6.14 -5.05 1.71
C MET A 330 -6.00 -6.58 1.84
N VAL A 331 -5.05 -7.10 2.62
CA VAL A 331 -4.77 -8.55 2.73
C VAL A 331 -5.09 -9.14 4.11
N MET A 332 -5.79 -8.40 4.95
CA MET A 332 -6.05 -8.73 6.36
C MET A 332 -7.52 -9.08 6.61
N ASN A 333 -8.04 -10.00 5.79
CA ASN A 333 -9.40 -10.59 5.83
C ASN A 333 -10.60 -9.61 5.76
N VAL A 334 -10.37 -8.31 5.69
CA VAL A 334 -11.39 -7.28 5.39
C VAL A 334 -11.53 -7.05 3.88
N ARG A 335 -12.68 -6.51 3.46
CA ARG A 335 -12.95 -6.09 2.07
C ARG A 335 -12.66 -4.61 1.87
N ARG A 336 -13.01 -3.74 2.84
CA ARG A 336 -12.79 -2.30 2.74
C ARG A 336 -11.84 -1.82 3.84
N PRO A 337 -10.52 -1.74 3.62
CA PRO A 337 -9.57 -1.24 4.61
C PRO A 337 -9.96 0.15 5.17
N GLY A 338 -9.30 0.62 6.23
CA GLY A 338 -9.62 1.92 6.80
C GLY A 338 -8.50 2.59 7.58
N PHE A 339 -8.86 3.73 8.18
CA PHE A 339 -8.07 4.48 9.16
C PHE A 339 -9.04 5.31 10.03
N GLN A 340 -8.61 5.77 11.20
CA GLN A 340 -9.43 6.61 12.08
C GLN A 340 -8.95 8.07 12.04
N LEU A 341 -9.91 9.00 12.00
CA LEU A 341 -9.68 10.41 12.32
C LEU A 341 -10.02 10.63 13.79
N LEU A 342 -9.10 11.18 14.58
CA LEU A 342 -9.29 11.59 15.97
C LEU A 342 -9.05 13.11 16.09
N SER A 343 -10.09 13.86 16.45
CA SER A 343 -10.01 15.28 16.77
C SER A 343 -9.90 15.46 18.29
N LEU A 344 -8.98 16.32 18.74
CA LEU A 344 -8.73 16.62 20.15
C LEU A 344 -8.94 18.10 20.43
N ALA A 345 -9.76 18.42 21.44
CA ALA A 345 -9.99 19.79 21.90
C ALA A 345 -8.83 20.27 22.79
N PRO A 346 -8.10 21.35 22.41
CA PRO A 346 -7.15 22.04 23.29
C PRO A 346 -7.81 22.49 24.58
N ALA A 347 -7.02 22.70 25.64
CA ALA A 347 -7.55 23.11 26.95
C ALA A 347 -8.51 24.31 26.86
N ASP A 348 -8.16 25.32 26.05
CA ASP A 348 -8.93 26.55 25.85
C ASP A 348 -10.34 26.35 25.26
N LEU A 349 -10.58 25.22 24.58
CA LEU A 349 -11.89 24.90 23.99
C LEU A 349 -12.76 24.01 24.89
N ARG A 350 -12.21 23.47 25.99
CA ARG A 350 -12.93 22.53 26.85
C ARG A 350 -13.98 23.25 27.69
N GLN A 351 -15.09 22.56 27.92
CA GLN A 351 -16.17 23.01 28.79
C GLN A 351 -16.59 21.84 29.66
N ASP A 352 -16.93 22.11 30.91
CA ASP A 352 -17.30 21.06 31.87
C ASP A 352 -18.47 20.22 31.34
N GLY A 353 -18.32 18.90 31.43
CA GLY A 353 -19.32 17.93 30.97
C GLY A 353 -19.42 17.75 29.44
N LYS A 354 -18.59 18.43 28.62
CA LYS A 354 -18.51 18.19 27.18
C LYS A 354 -17.38 17.21 26.81
N PRO A 355 -17.50 16.49 25.68
CA PRO A 355 -16.42 15.62 25.21
C PRO A 355 -15.17 16.43 24.86
N THR A 356 -13.99 15.92 25.23
CA THR A 356 -12.69 16.54 24.90
C THR A 356 -12.08 15.98 23.61
N TYR A 357 -12.63 14.87 23.11
CA TYR A 357 -12.23 14.21 21.87
C TYR A 357 -13.46 13.81 21.05
N SER A 358 -13.29 13.63 19.75
CA SER A 358 -14.28 12.99 18.89
C SER A 358 -13.55 12.26 17.76
N ASP A 359 -14.08 11.13 17.31
CA ASP A 359 -13.45 10.31 16.27
C ASP A 359 -14.42 9.88 15.16
N THR A 360 -13.88 9.43 14.04
CA THR A 360 -14.64 8.97 12.87
C THR A 360 -13.81 7.99 12.02
N PRO A 361 -14.36 6.84 11.63
CA PRO A 361 -13.70 5.88 10.75
C PRO A 361 -13.83 6.28 9.28
N CYS A 362 -12.72 6.24 8.54
CA CYS A 362 -12.72 6.36 7.09
C CYS A 362 -12.54 4.97 6.44
N LEU A 363 -13.44 4.62 5.52
CA LEU A 363 -13.37 3.36 4.76
C LEU A 363 -12.79 3.59 3.36
N LEU A 364 -12.00 2.63 2.90
CA LEU A 364 -11.28 2.62 1.63
C LEU A 364 -11.90 1.63 0.63
N PRO A 365 -11.54 1.68 -0.67
CA PRO A 365 -12.15 0.84 -1.69
C PRO A 365 -11.79 -0.65 -1.54
N ASP A 366 -12.73 -1.52 -1.91
CA ASP A 366 -12.49 -2.97 -2.01
C ASP A 366 -11.66 -3.31 -3.25
N GLN A 367 -10.34 -3.12 -3.15
CA GLN A 367 -9.39 -3.40 -4.24
C GLN A 367 -9.43 -4.86 -4.69
N LEU A 368 -9.64 -5.80 -3.78
CA LEU A 368 -9.77 -7.22 -4.13
C LEU A 368 -11.07 -7.48 -4.90
N GLY A 369 -12.15 -6.78 -4.55
CA GLY A 369 -13.42 -6.79 -5.28
C GLY A 369 -13.33 -6.15 -6.65
N ILE A 370 -12.57 -5.06 -6.79
CA ILE A 370 -12.25 -4.45 -8.08
C ILE A 370 -11.55 -5.47 -8.98
N TYR A 371 -10.51 -6.16 -8.49
CA TYR A 371 -9.81 -7.17 -9.28
C TYR A 371 -10.71 -8.36 -9.66
N LEU A 372 -11.43 -8.93 -8.70
CA LEU A 372 -12.21 -10.16 -8.91
C LEU A 372 -13.54 -9.94 -9.63
N ASN A 373 -14.25 -8.85 -9.35
CA ASN A 373 -15.62 -8.62 -9.80
C ASN A 373 -15.72 -7.57 -10.93
N VAL A 374 -14.68 -6.75 -11.16
CA VAL A 374 -14.64 -5.79 -12.26
C VAL A 374 -13.63 -6.21 -13.32
N TYR A 375 -12.34 -6.33 -12.98
CA TYR A 375 -11.29 -6.53 -13.99
C TYR A 375 -11.34 -7.91 -14.65
N ILE A 376 -11.47 -9.00 -13.88
CA ILE A 376 -11.55 -10.36 -14.45
C ILE A 376 -12.79 -10.55 -15.35
N PRO A 377 -14.02 -10.18 -14.94
CA PRO A 377 -15.20 -10.28 -15.80
C PRO A 377 -15.11 -9.38 -17.04
N LEU A 378 -14.64 -8.14 -16.89
CA LEU A 378 -14.46 -7.23 -18.02
C LEU A 378 -13.43 -7.77 -19.03
N LEU A 379 -12.37 -8.44 -18.57
CA LEU A 379 -11.39 -9.09 -19.44
C LEU A 379 -12.01 -10.24 -20.22
N ALA A 380 -12.73 -11.14 -19.54
CA ALA A 380 -13.42 -12.24 -20.19
C ALA A 380 -14.43 -11.74 -21.25
N ILE A 381 -15.25 -10.74 -20.90
CA ILE A 381 -16.23 -10.12 -21.81
C ILE A 381 -15.53 -9.43 -22.99
N SER A 382 -14.43 -8.70 -22.74
CA SER A 382 -13.65 -8.03 -23.80
C SER A 382 -13.09 -9.04 -24.80
N LEU A 383 -12.50 -10.13 -24.32
CA LEU A 383 -11.98 -11.21 -25.18
C LEU A 383 -13.10 -11.83 -26.03
N LEU A 384 -14.26 -12.14 -25.43
CA LEU A 384 -15.42 -12.68 -26.15
C LEU A 384 -15.97 -11.71 -27.21
N ILE A 385 -16.04 -10.41 -26.91
CA ILE A 385 -16.48 -9.37 -27.86
C ILE A 385 -15.50 -9.26 -29.03
N VAL A 386 -14.20 -9.21 -28.75
CA VAL A 386 -13.15 -9.15 -29.80
C VAL A 386 -13.20 -10.42 -30.66
N PHE A 387 -13.35 -11.60 -30.06
CA PHE A 387 -13.47 -12.89 -30.75
C PHE A 387 -14.68 -12.92 -31.69
N ALA A 388 -15.87 -12.58 -31.17
CA ALA A 388 -17.11 -12.54 -31.94
C ALA A 388 -17.07 -11.50 -33.07
N SER A 389 -16.43 -10.34 -32.86
CA SER A 389 -16.29 -9.31 -33.89
C SER A 389 -15.42 -9.75 -35.07
N ASN A 390 -14.45 -10.64 -34.82
CA ASN A 390 -13.54 -11.18 -35.82
C ASN A 390 -14.15 -12.36 -36.60
N ILE A 391 -14.91 -13.25 -35.95
CA ILE A 391 -15.65 -14.33 -36.65
C ILE A 391 -16.64 -13.73 -37.67
N LYS A 392 -17.41 -12.72 -37.26
CA LYS A 392 -18.46 -12.09 -38.09
C LYS A 392 -17.92 -11.27 -39.27
N GLN A 393 -16.60 -11.13 -39.39
CA GLN A 393 -15.90 -10.46 -40.50
C GLN A 393 -14.99 -11.43 -41.28
N GLY A 394 -15.32 -12.73 -41.25
CA GLY A 394 -14.69 -13.76 -42.09
C GLY A 394 -14.71 -13.42 -43.60
N PRO A 395 -13.92 -14.15 -44.43
CA PRO A 395 -13.64 -13.73 -45.80
C PRO A 395 -14.91 -13.50 -46.61
N ARG A 396 -15.12 -12.25 -47.08
CA ARG A 396 -16.11 -11.99 -48.13
C ARG A 396 -15.75 -12.86 -49.34
N PRO A 397 -16.70 -13.56 -49.97
CA PRO A 397 -16.45 -14.19 -51.26
C PRO A 397 -15.93 -13.13 -52.22
N SER A 398 -14.78 -13.39 -52.84
CA SER A 398 -14.28 -12.52 -53.91
C SER A 398 -15.26 -12.64 -55.08
N HIS A 399 -16.07 -11.60 -55.30
CA HIS A 399 -16.86 -11.47 -56.52
C HIS A 399 -15.87 -11.37 -57.69
N TYR A 400 -15.59 -12.51 -58.31
CA TYR A 400 -14.97 -12.55 -59.63
C TYR A 400 -15.93 -11.87 -60.59
N LYS A 401 -15.63 -10.62 -60.96
CA LYS A 401 -16.20 -10.02 -62.17
C LYS A 401 -15.51 -10.71 -63.34
N ASN A 402 -16.16 -11.72 -63.91
CA ASN A 402 -15.79 -12.22 -65.22
C ASN A 402 -16.00 -11.08 -66.21
N LEU A 403 -14.92 -10.46 -66.67
CA LEU A 403 -14.95 -9.48 -67.75
C LEU A 403 -14.74 -10.24 -69.06
N SER A 404 -15.84 -10.67 -69.67
CA SER A 404 -15.84 -11.28 -71.00
C SER A 404 -15.70 -10.20 -72.09
N ASN A 405 -14.46 -9.92 -72.49
CA ASN A 405 -14.14 -9.39 -73.81
C ASN A 405 -13.15 -10.39 -74.44
N GLY A 406 -13.32 -10.86 -75.67
CA GLY A 406 -14.01 -10.20 -76.79
C GLY A 406 -12.96 -9.98 -77.87
N THR A 407 -12.63 -11.06 -78.58
CA THR A 407 -11.49 -11.14 -79.50
C THR A 407 -11.64 -10.22 -80.70
N GLN A 408 -10.62 -9.43 -81.01
CA GLN A 408 -10.27 -9.14 -82.41
C GLN A 408 -8.76 -9.17 -82.62
N ILE A 409 -8.38 -9.63 -83.81
CA ILE A 409 -7.02 -9.96 -84.24
C ILE A 409 -6.58 -8.90 -85.25
N SER A 410 -5.32 -8.48 -85.19
CA SER A 410 -4.58 -8.03 -86.38
C SER A 410 -3.09 -8.29 -86.19
N LEU A 411 -2.53 -9.21 -86.98
CA LEU A 411 -1.09 -9.33 -87.20
C LEU A 411 -0.71 -8.41 -88.36
N VAL A 412 0.42 -7.71 -88.23
CA VAL A 412 1.30 -7.41 -89.38
C VAL A 412 2.75 -7.63 -88.91
N SER A 413 3.54 -8.25 -89.78
CA SER A 413 4.97 -8.54 -89.61
C SER A 413 5.79 -7.63 -90.53
N GLY A 414 7.06 -7.33 -90.23
CA GLY A 414 7.95 -6.76 -91.25
C GLY A 414 9.26 -6.08 -90.80
N ALA A 415 10.35 -6.84 -90.90
CA ALA A 415 11.64 -6.48 -91.50
C ALA A 415 12.65 -5.51 -90.82
N HIS A 416 13.93 -5.80 -91.12
CA HIS A 416 15.18 -5.13 -90.71
C HIS A 416 15.68 -4.10 -91.75
N ALA A 417 16.40 -3.07 -91.28
CA ALA A 417 17.52 -2.32 -91.90
C ALA A 417 17.97 -1.18 -90.94
N ASP A 418 19.13 -0.49 -90.98
CA ASP A 418 20.55 -0.81 -91.31
C ASP A 418 21.43 0.34 -90.69
N ILE A 419 22.68 0.14 -90.21
CA ILE A 419 24.01 0.26 -90.87
C ILE A 419 24.17 1.63 -91.64
N GLU A 420 25.14 2.54 -91.42
CA GLU A 420 26.51 2.49 -90.84
C GLU A 420 27.01 3.84 -90.20
N GLU A 421 28.31 3.90 -89.88
CA GLU A 421 29.09 4.88 -89.09
C GLU A 421 29.45 6.23 -89.76
N THR A 422 29.98 7.21 -88.99
CA THR A 422 31.38 7.74 -89.11
C THR A 422 31.78 8.54 -87.83
N GLU A 423 33.08 8.57 -87.49
CA GLU A 423 33.70 9.14 -86.26
C GLU A 423 33.86 10.69 -86.23
N LEU A 424 34.20 11.29 -85.06
CA LEU A 424 35.60 11.68 -84.71
C LEU A 424 35.74 12.50 -83.38
N GLY A 425 36.60 12.03 -82.44
CA GLY A 425 37.33 12.85 -81.43
C GLY A 425 36.58 13.44 -80.21
N LEU A 426 37.23 13.83 -79.09
CA LEU A 426 38.62 13.63 -78.64
C LEU A 426 38.79 14.06 -77.14
N TYR A 427 39.51 13.28 -76.31
CA TYR A 427 40.06 13.59 -74.95
C TYR A 427 39.08 14.01 -73.81
N SER A 428 39.35 13.84 -72.49
CA SER A 428 40.58 13.43 -71.76
C SER A 428 40.27 12.70 -70.42
N ILE A 429 41.29 12.17 -69.74
CA ILE A 429 41.19 11.20 -68.60
C ILE A 429 41.64 11.82 -67.21
N PRO A 430 41.98 11.10 -66.09
CA PRO A 430 41.54 11.42 -64.69
C PRO A 430 42.77 11.80 -63.79
N PRO A 431 43.09 11.22 -62.59
CA PRO A 431 42.39 10.70 -61.38
C PRO A 431 42.95 11.47 -60.11
N PRO A 432 43.26 10.93 -58.89
CA PRO A 432 42.99 9.63 -58.23
C PRO A 432 42.58 9.60 -56.73
N VAL A 433 42.31 8.36 -56.32
CA VAL A 433 42.15 7.79 -54.96
C VAL A 433 43.47 7.77 -54.16
N SER A 434 43.39 7.75 -52.82
CA SER A 434 44.38 7.02 -52.00
C SER A 434 43.80 6.48 -50.67
N ILE A 435 44.36 5.36 -50.19
CA ILE A 435 44.00 4.63 -48.96
C ILE A 435 45.27 4.45 -48.10
N GLY A 436 45.15 4.46 -46.77
CA GLY A 436 46.19 3.99 -45.82
C GLY A 436 45.75 4.20 -44.36
N THR A 437 45.41 3.21 -43.53
CA THR A 437 46.19 2.11 -42.89
C THR A 437 47.01 2.50 -41.64
N SER A 438 46.53 2.07 -40.47
CA SER A 438 47.27 1.41 -39.36
C SER A 438 48.45 2.12 -38.65
N SER A 439 48.37 2.26 -37.31
CA SER A 439 49.12 1.37 -36.36
C SER A 439 48.80 1.65 -34.87
N LYS A 440 49.41 0.88 -33.95
CA LYS A 440 49.12 0.80 -32.49
C LYS A 440 50.27 1.35 -31.63
N THR A 441 50.00 1.56 -30.33
CA THR A 441 50.79 1.28 -29.08
C THR A 441 50.74 2.44 -28.08
N SER A 442 50.15 2.30 -26.88
CA SER A 442 50.55 1.61 -25.63
C SER A 442 51.24 2.53 -24.61
N ARG A 443 50.71 2.57 -23.37
CA ARG A 443 51.46 2.40 -22.10
C ARG A 443 50.49 2.31 -20.91
N ALA A 444 50.95 1.73 -19.80
CA ALA A 444 50.21 1.58 -18.56
C ALA A 444 51.08 2.01 -17.36
N GLN A 445 50.44 2.44 -16.27
CA GLN A 445 50.77 2.18 -14.85
C GLN A 445 49.89 3.07 -13.95
N GLY A 446 49.49 2.58 -12.78
CA GLY A 446 48.63 3.30 -11.83
C GLY A 446 49.24 3.38 -10.44
N TRP A 447 48.62 4.17 -9.54
CA TRP A 447 48.98 4.28 -8.13
C TRP A 447 47.73 4.41 -7.25
N PHE A 448 47.81 3.90 -6.03
CA PHE A 448 46.77 4.02 -5.00
C PHE A 448 46.77 5.41 -4.36
N VAL A 449 45.59 5.98 -4.13
CA VAL A 449 45.36 7.03 -3.12
C VAL A 449 44.07 6.71 -2.38
N LEU A 450 44.14 6.65 -1.05
CA LEU A 450 42.98 6.59 -0.16
C LEU A 450 42.36 7.98 -0.04
N GLN A 451 41.10 8.14 -0.44
CA GLN A 451 40.34 9.34 -0.09
C GLN A 451 38.91 8.97 0.32
N THR A 452 38.56 9.35 1.54
CA THR A 452 37.24 9.20 2.14
C THR A 452 36.27 10.20 1.52
N GLU A 453 35.19 9.72 0.90
CA GLU A 453 34.11 10.60 0.46
C GLU A 453 32.72 9.99 0.71
N ARG A 454 31.88 10.73 1.43
CA ARG A 454 30.49 10.35 1.73
C ARG A 454 29.65 10.45 0.45
N ARG A 455 29.37 9.31 -0.19
CA ARG A 455 28.34 9.26 -1.24
C ARG A 455 26.94 9.32 -0.63
N GLY A 456 26.38 10.52 -0.58
CA GLY A 456 24.93 10.70 -0.51
C GLY A 456 24.31 10.15 -1.80
N LEU A 457 23.77 8.93 -1.74
CA LEU A 457 23.03 8.34 -2.84
C LEU A 457 21.69 9.07 -3.02
N LYS A 458 21.69 10.13 -3.84
CA LYS A 458 20.48 10.49 -4.58
C LYS A 458 20.15 9.30 -5.48
N ALA A 459 19.02 8.65 -5.23
CA ALA A 459 18.44 7.73 -6.18
C ALA A 459 17.95 8.55 -7.38
N GLU A 460 18.78 8.64 -8.42
CA GLU A 460 18.33 9.16 -9.72
C GLU A 460 17.33 8.16 -10.30
N HIS A 461 16.04 8.49 -10.16
CA HIS A 461 15.00 7.79 -10.90
C HIS A 461 15.21 8.05 -12.39
N PRO A 462 15.24 7.01 -13.25
CA PRO A 462 15.39 7.20 -14.68
C PRO A 462 14.24 8.05 -15.21
N SER A 463 14.53 8.90 -16.18
CA SER A 463 13.52 9.78 -16.77
C SER A 463 12.40 8.96 -17.43
N LEU A 464 11.19 9.53 -17.49
CA LEU A 464 10.03 8.88 -18.14
C LEU A 464 10.39 8.38 -19.56
N LEU A 465 11.18 9.15 -20.31
CA LEU A 465 11.65 8.82 -21.65
C LEU A 465 12.57 7.58 -21.66
N GLU A 466 13.62 7.54 -20.83
CA GLU A 466 14.53 6.39 -20.77
C GLU A 466 13.82 5.10 -20.33
N TRP A 467 12.80 5.24 -19.46
CA TRP A 467 11.99 4.10 -19.03
C TRP A 467 11.02 3.64 -20.12
N PHE A 468 10.41 4.56 -20.88
CA PHE A 468 9.63 4.23 -22.07
C PHE A 468 10.47 3.56 -23.16
N ASP A 469 11.69 4.05 -23.43
CA ASP A 469 12.58 3.41 -24.40
C ASP A 469 13.02 2.02 -23.93
N ARG A 470 13.35 1.82 -22.63
CA ARG A 470 13.61 0.46 -22.09
C ARG A 470 12.41 -0.49 -22.22
N ILE A 471 11.18 0.01 -22.08
CA ILE A 471 9.96 -0.81 -22.27
C ILE A 471 9.68 -1.07 -23.75
N LYS A 472 9.90 -0.10 -24.62
CA LYS A 472 9.79 -0.24 -26.07
C LYS A 472 10.82 -1.25 -26.58
N ASP A 473 12.04 -1.22 -26.06
CA ASP A 473 13.09 -2.18 -26.34
C ASP A 473 12.72 -3.58 -25.81
N ALA A 474 12.23 -3.69 -24.56
CA ALA A 474 11.76 -4.96 -24.00
C ALA A 474 10.55 -5.55 -24.76
N LEU A 475 9.61 -4.72 -25.20
CA LEU A 475 8.47 -5.14 -26.02
C LEU A 475 8.91 -5.51 -27.45
N SER A 476 9.97 -4.89 -27.96
CA SER A 476 10.56 -5.25 -29.26
C SER A 476 11.37 -6.55 -29.19
N SER A 477 12.05 -6.83 -28.07
CA SER A 477 12.86 -8.04 -27.89
C SER A 477 12.02 -9.32 -27.72
N PHE A 478 10.75 -9.19 -27.34
CA PHE A 478 9.79 -10.29 -27.30
C PHE A 478 9.25 -10.73 -28.68
N TRP A 479 9.66 -10.09 -29.78
CA TRP A 479 9.23 -10.51 -31.12
C TRP A 479 10.35 -10.37 -32.18
N PRO A 480 10.72 -11.44 -32.92
CA PRO A 480 11.75 -11.35 -33.96
C PRO A 480 11.38 -10.32 -35.03
N GLY A 481 12.37 -9.50 -35.42
CA GLY A 481 12.20 -8.45 -36.42
C GLY A 481 11.69 -8.97 -37.77
N SER A 482 10.59 -8.39 -38.24
CA SER A 482 9.94 -8.76 -39.52
C SER A 482 10.69 -8.16 -40.72
N SER A 483 11.76 -8.81 -41.19
CA SER A 483 12.41 -8.48 -42.46
C SER A 483 11.95 -9.39 -43.62
N ARG A 484 11.00 -8.87 -44.42
CA ARG A 484 10.66 -9.23 -45.82
C ARG A 484 10.09 -10.65 -46.11
N LEU A 485 8.98 -10.62 -46.87
CA LEU A 485 8.47 -11.64 -47.82
C LEU A 485 8.08 -13.04 -47.28
N VAL A 486 6.79 -13.23 -46.97
CA VAL A 486 5.88 -14.17 -47.69
C VAL A 486 4.43 -13.70 -47.44
N ALA A 487 3.61 -13.59 -48.49
CA ALA A 487 2.19 -13.25 -48.41
C ALA A 487 1.31 -14.43 -47.93
N ARG A 488 1.59 -14.96 -46.73
CA ARG A 488 0.78 -16.04 -46.13
C ARG A 488 -0.56 -15.45 -45.69
N ARG A 489 -1.69 -16.04 -46.14
CA ARG A 489 -3.05 -15.71 -45.66
C ARG A 489 -3.03 -15.59 -44.13
N ARG A 490 -3.12 -14.37 -43.60
CA ARG A 490 -3.12 -14.15 -42.14
C ARG A 490 -4.35 -14.85 -41.57
N SER A 491 -4.12 -15.85 -40.73
CA SER A 491 -5.21 -16.58 -40.09
C SER A 491 -6.04 -15.62 -39.24
N TRP A 492 -7.33 -15.89 -39.12
CA TRP A 492 -8.22 -15.13 -38.25
C TRP A 492 -7.68 -15.04 -36.81
N LEU A 493 -7.03 -16.10 -36.31
CA LEU A 493 -6.36 -16.12 -35.01
C LEU A 493 -5.26 -15.05 -34.86
N TRP A 494 -4.47 -14.80 -35.91
CA TRP A 494 -3.47 -13.73 -35.91
C TRP A 494 -4.12 -12.34 -35.85
N ILE A 495 -5.25 -12.18 -36.53
CA ILE A 495 -6.03 -10.94 -36.55
C ILE A 495 -6.66 -10.68 -35.17
N TYR A 496 -7.19 -11.72 -34.53
CA TYR A 496 -7.70 -11.70 -33.15
C TYR A 496 -6.61 -11.33 -32.12
N ALA A 497 -5.42 -11.91 -32.22
CA ALA A 497 -4.28 -11.58 -31.35
C ALA A 497 -3.84 -10.11 -31.48
N LEU A 498 -3.82 -9.58 -32.71
CA LEU A 498 -3.54 -8.16 -32.95
C LEU A 498 -4.61 -7.24 -32.31
N ASP A 499 -5.89 -7.60 -32.35
CA ASP A 499 -6.94 -6.81 -31.69
C ASP A 499 -6.82 -6.84 -30.16
N ILE A 500 -6.52 -8.00 -29.56
CA ILE A 500 -6.30 -8.09 -28.11
C ILE A 500 -5.18 -7.13 -27.70
N ARG A 501 -4.05 -7.16 -28.41
CA ARG A 501 -2.94 -6.24 -28.22
C ARG A 501 -3.38 -4.79 -28.37
N ASP A 502 -4.11 -4.46 -29.44
CA ASP A 502 -4.53 -3.09 -29.73
C ASP A 502 -5.60 -2.56 -28.75
N VAL A 503 -6.37 -3.43 -28.10
CA VAL A 503 -7.20 -3.08 -26.93
C VAL A 503 -6.31 -2.86 -25.71
N ALA A 504 -5.36 -3.75 -25.43
CA ALA A 504 -4.62 -3.81 -24.18
C ALA A 504 -3.49 -2.78 -24.01
N ILE A 505 -2.85 -2.31 -25.10
CA ILE A 505 -1.69 -1.39 -25.01
C ILE A 505 -2.01 -0.14 -24.16
N PHE A 506 -3.07 0.60 -24.48
CA PHE A 506 -3.38 1.85 -23.78
C PHE A 506 -3.79 1.63 -22.31
N PRO A 507 -4.70 0.68 -21.97
CA PRO A 507 -4.99 0.29 -20.58
C PRO A 507 -3.74 -0.09 -19.77
N LEU A 508 -2.84 -0.90 -20.34
CA LEU A 508 -1.60 -1.29 -19.67
C LEU A 508 -0.68 -0.09 -19.46
N CYS A 509 -0.50 0.77 -20.47
CA CYS A 509 0.24 2.03 -20.33
C CYS A 509 -0.40 2.96 -19.28
N THR A 510 -1.74 3.04 -19.19
CA THR A 510 -2.44 3.81 -18.16
C THR A 510 -2.17 3.26 -16.77
N PHE A 511 -2.32 1.95 -16.56
CA PHE A 511 -2.02 1.30 -15.27
C PHE A 511 -0.55 1.51 -14.86
N VAL A 512 0.37 1.41 -15.83
CA VAL A 512 1.79 1.71 -15.69
C VAL A 512 2.04 3.16 -15.26
N MET A 513 1.40 4.14 -15.91
CA MET A 513 1.57 5.56 -15.58
C MET A 513 1.03 5.89 -14.19
N ILE A 514 -0.10 5.29 -13.81
CA ILE A 514 -0.66 5.38 -12.46
C ILE A 514 0.30 4.76 -11.46
N THR A 515 0.82 3.55 -11.74
CA THR A 515 1.79 2.85 -10.89
C THR A 515 3.05 3.70 -10.65
N TRP A 516 3.63 4.25 -11.72
CA TRP A 516 4.78 5.15 -11.63
C TRP A 516 4.47 6.40 -10.79
N TRP A 517 3.30 7.03 -11.01
CA TRP A 517 2.89 8.22 -10.28
C TRP A 517 2.66 7.95 -8.78
N VAL A 518 2.00 6.84 -8.42
CA VAL A 518 1.75 6.37 -7.05
C VAL A 518 3.06 6.00 -6.31
N VAL A 519 4.06 5.51 -7.04
CA VAL A 519 5.38 5.20 -6.44
C VAL A 519 6.23 6.46 -6.28
N ALA A 520 6.14 7.42 -7.20
CA ALA A 520 6.91 8.66 -7.14
C ALA A 520 6.35 9.69 -6.13
N HIS A 521 5.02 9.75 -5.93
CA HIS A 521 4.32 10.78 -5.14
C HIS A 521 3.52 10.20 -3.98
#